data_AF-A0A0V0TTR0-F1
#
_entry.id   AF-A0A0V0TTR0-F1
#
_cell.length_a   1.000
_cell.length_b   1.000
_cell.length_c   1.000
_cell.angle_alpha   90.00
_cell.angle_beta   90.00
_cell.angle_gamma   90.00
#
_symmetry.space_group_name_H-M   'P 1'
#
loop_
_entity.id
_entity.type
_entity.pdbx_description
1 polymer ?
#
loop_
_entity_poly.entity_id
_entity_poly.type
_entity_poly.pdbx_seq_one_letter_code
_entity_poly.pdbx_strand_id
1 'polypeptide(L)'
;LTKFGEKVQLYNFSLNSELLPAMRTLQNELQDAKVLLNDQFWKNFSMMIEVGVHEMDSLVQFGSDLTTLENSKYFIQRLEFERWMLCVILFAIVLIVNLWGLIGSCNLSGKGIMFFSGAGIITFLVVWALVAFAFVLCLAVSDFCLDPYPSLERFMNDDFSRFMLRYFRKCVENKDSVLEGTPLGRLLQQTKDMHIFLTRFFMNLKLEGKETSHPEIWTAISGIHDAYAEATKSAVSLYNLVSCSNMREEYKTIRYGLCNESLSANSVLLMALTAFGIIQFVTLLIVSSSWKAFQPR
;
A
#
# COMPACT_ATOMS: atom_id res chain seq x y z
N LEU A 1 -2.13 -7.64 6.32
CA LEU A 1 -2.06 -7.19 4.90
C LEU A 1 -3.33 -7.47 4.09
N THR A 2 -4.09 -8.55 4.33
CA THR A 2 -5.42 -8.76 3.69
C THR A 2 -6.49 -7.84 4.27
N LYS A 3 -6.51 -7.66 5.61
CA LYS A 3 -7.43 -6.73 6.29
C LYS A 3 -7.26 -5.25 5.92
N PHE A 4 -6.01 -4.80 5.71
CA PHE A 4 -5.73 -3.43 5.25
C PHE A 4 -6.29 -3.20 3.84
N GLY A 5 -6.10 -4.17 2.95
CA GLY A 5 -6.64 -4.12 1.59
C GLY A 5 -8.17 -4.11 1.55
N GLU A 6 -8.79 -5.02 2.30
CA GLU A 6 -10.25 -5.06 2.47
C GLU A 6 -10.81 -3.73 3.01
N LYS A 7 -10.10 -3.08 3.94
CA LYS A 7 -10.43 -1.74 4.45
C LYS A 7 -10.21 -0.63 3.42
N VAL A 8 -9.16 -0.71 2.60
CA VAL A 8 -8.90 0.23 1.50
C VAL A 8 -9.96 0.09 0.40
N GLN A 9 -10.41 -1.12 0.10
CA GLN A 9 -11.52 -1.38 -0.81
C GLN A 9 -12.84 -0.87 -0.24
N LEU A 10 -13.10 -1.10 1.06
CA LEU A 10 -14.29 -0.56 1.74
C LEU A 10 -14.28 0.98 1.77
N TYR A 11 -13.10 1.56 1.98
CA TYR A 11 -12.84 3.00 1.92
C TYR A 11 -13.12 3.56 0.52
N ASN A 12 -12.55 2.94 -0.52
CA ASN A 12 -12.73 3.37 -1.91
C ASN A 12 -14.19 3.17 -2.37
N PHE A 13 -14.82 2.06 -1.95
CA PHE A 13 -16.24 1.80 -2.20
C PHE A 13 -17.12 2.88 -1.57
N SER A 14 -17.02 3.12 -0.25
CA SER A 14 -17.86 4.13 0.42
C SER A 14 -17.65 5.54 -0.15
N LEU A 15 -16.43 5.90 -0.56
CA LEU A 15 -16.17 7.18 -1.26
C LEU A 15 -16.83 7.23 -2.64
N ASN A 16 -16.62 6.23 -3.49
CA ASN A 16 -17.05 6.26 -4.89
C ASN A 16 -18.52 5.89 -5.13
N SER A 17 -19.08 4.97 -4.34
CA SER A 17 -20.43 4.46 -4.56
C SER A 17 -21.50 5.16 -3.72
N GLU A 18 -21.13 5.75 -2.58
CA GLU A 18 -22.10 6.37 -1.66
C GLU A 18 -21.90 7.89 -1.59
N LEU A 19 -20.70 8.34 -1.23
CA LEU A 19 -20.49 9.72 -0.81
C LEU A 19 -20.37 10.71 -1.99
N LEU A 20 -19.54 10.39 -2.99
CA LEU A 20 -19.34 11.24 -4.17
C LEU A 20 -20.62 11.37 -5.03
N PRO A 21 -21.39 10.30 -5.30
CA PRO A 21 -22.64 10.39 -6.03
C PRO A 21 -23.72 11.15 -5.26
N ALA A 22 -23.80 11.01 -3.93
CA ALA A 22 -24.73 11.77 -3.10
C ALA A 22 -24.43 13.27 -3.16
N MET A 23 -23.16 13.67 -3.04
CA MET A 23 -22.73 15.07 -3.15
C MET A 23 -23.00 15.66 -4.54
N ARG A 24 -22.75 14.91 -5.62
CA ARG A 24 -23.04 15.37 -7.00
C ARG A 24 -24.53 15.46 -7.28
N THR A 25 -25.32 14.49 -6.82
CA THR A 25 -26.79 14.55 -6.92
C THR A 25 -27.31 15.77 -6.18
N LEU A 26 -26.79 16.03 -4.99
CA LEU A 26 -27.16 17.19 -4.19
C LEU A 26 -26.75 18.52 -4.85
N GLN A 27 -25.58 18.57 -5.50
CA GLN A 27 -25.17 19.72 -6.31
C GLN A 27 -26.15 19.98 -7.48
N ASN A 28 -26.61 18.92 -8.16
CA ASN A 28 -27.56 19.02 -9.26
C ASN A 28 -28.96 19.44 -8.80
N GLU A 29 -29.51 18.80 -7.77
CA GLU A 29 -30.80 19.15 -7.16
C GLU A 29 -30.80 20.60 -6.64
N LEU A 30 -29.67 21.07 -6.12
CA LEU A 30 -29.50 22.47 -5.76
C LEU A 30 -29.52 23.37 -6.99
N GLN A 31 -28.82 23.02 -8.06
CA GLN A 31 -28.81 23.82 -9.28
C GLN A 31 -30.24 24.11 -9.78
N ASP A 32 -31.14 23.14 -9.63
CA ASP A 32 -32.56 23.25 -9.98
C ASP A 32 -33.37 24.07 -8.96
N ALA A 33 -33.06 23.96 -7.66
CA ALA A 33 -33.68 24.75 -6.59
C ALA A 33 -33.24 26.23 -6.55
N LYS A 34 -32.27 26.62 -7.40
CA LYS A 34 -31.68 27.99 -7.46
C LYS A 34 -32.71 29.11 -7.54
N VAL A 35 -33.82 28.85 -8.22
CA VAL A 35 -34.89 29.83 -8.48
C VAL A 35 -35.69 30.18 -7.20
N LEU A 36 -35.62 29.35 -6.14
CA LEU A 36 -36.54 29.40 -5.00
C LEU A 36 -35.91 29.88 -3.68
N LEU A 37 -34.59 29.97 -3.59
CA LEU A 37 -33.85 30.23 -2.35
C LEU A 37 -33.08 31.56 -2.41
N ASN A 38 -32.84 32.19 -1.25
CA ASN A 38 -32.19 33.51 -1.14
C ASN A 38 -30.75 33.51 -1.72
N ASP A 39 -30.38 34.56 -2.46
CA ASP A 39 -29.13 34.66 -3.24
C ASP A 39 -27.85 34.59 -2.38
N GLN A 40 -27.94 35.06 -1.13
CA GLN A 40 -26.84 34.99 -0.15
C GLN A 40 -26.69 33.59 0.48
N PHE A 41 -27.80 32.87 0.63
CA PHE A 41 -27.80 31.47 1.06
C PHE A 41 -27.16 30.59 -0.02
N TRP A 42 -27.55 30.82 -1.29
CA TRP A 42 -26.97 30.16 -2.46
C TRP A 42 -25.46 30.26 -2.54
N LYS A 43 -24.91 31.47 -2.38
CA LYS A 43 -23.46 31.69 -2.49
C LYS A 43 -22.68 30.95 -1.40
N ASN A 44 -23.14 31.00 -0.16
CA ASN A 44 -22.43 30.31 0.95
C ASN A 44 -22.54 28.78 0.83
N PHE A 45 -23.71 28.28 0.41
CA PHE A 45 -23.96 26.85 0.31
C PHE A 45 -23.24 26.22 -0.89
N SER A 46 -23.29 26.86 -2.06
CA SER A 46 -22.57 26.40 -3.27
C SER A 46 -21.06 26.39 -3.07
N MET A 47 -20.49 27.44 -2.47
CA MET A 47 -19.06 27.49 -2.17
C MET A 47 -18.63 26.36 -1.22
N MET A 48 -19.43 26.04 -0.20
CA MET A 48 -19.12 24.96 0.74
C MET A 48 -19.20 23.57 0.09
N ILE A 49 -20.16 23.36 -0.81
CA ILE A 49 -20.27 22.12 -1.59
C ILE A 49 -19.12 21.98 -2.58
N GLU A 50 -18.78 23.05 -3.30
CA GLU A 50 -17.71 23.02 -4.30
C GLU A 50 -16.35 22.71 -3.65
N VAL A 51 -16.06 23.31 -2.50
CA VAL A 51 -14.87 22.99 -1.69
C VAL A 51 -14.91 21.54 -1.20
N GLY A 52 -16.06 21.07 -0.72
CA GLY A 52 -16.23 19.69 -0.26
C GLY A 52 -16.07 18.64 -1.37
N VAL A 53 -16.60 18.91 -2.57
CA VAL A 53 -16.47 18.04 -3.74
C VAL A 53 -15.02 17.98 -4.22
N HIS A 54 -14.32 19.12 -4.23
CA HIS A 54 -12.91 19.17 -4.61
C HIS A 54 -12.01 18.40 -3.62
N GLU A 55 -12.22 18.55 -2.30
CA GLU A 55 -11.48 17.75 -1.31
C GLU A 55 -11.84 16.26 -1.41
N MET A 56 -13.09 15.90 -1.76
CA MET A 56 -13.49 14.52 -2.01
C MET A 56 -12.84 13.90 -3.23
N ASP A 57 -12.71 14.63 -4.35
CA ASP A 57 -12.01 14.12 -5.53
C ASP A 57 -10.54 13.80 -5.20
N SER A 58 -9.88 14.61 -4.36
CA SER A 58 -8.52 14.31 -3.88
C SER A 58 -8.46 13.07 -2.97
N LEU A 59 -9.49 12.83 -2.15
CA LEU A 59 -9.62 11.62 -1.32
C LEU A 59 -9.90 10.36 -2.15
N VAL A 60 -10.69 10.48 -3.22
CA VAL A 60 -10.93 9.41 -4.20
C VAL A 60 -9.62 9.05 -4.90
N GLN A 61 -8.84 10.06 -5.30
CA GLN A 61 -7.56 9.84 -5.95
C GLN A 61 -6.57 9.13 -5.02
N PHE A 62 -6.49 9.54 -3.75
CA PHE A 62 -5.74 8.82 -2.72
C PHE A 62 -6.20 7.37 -2.50
N GLY A 63 -7.52 7.15 -2.47
CA GLY A 63 -8.11 5.80 -2.41
C GLY A 63 -7.73 4.95 -3.63
N SER A 64 -7.72 5.55 -4.81
CA SER A 64 -7.32 4.89 -6.06
C SER A 64 -5.83 4.50 -6.07
N ASP A 65 -4.97 5.38 -5.56
CA ASP A 65 -3.54 5.12 -5.40
C ASP A 65 -3.30 3.98 -4.41
N LEU A 66 -4.02 3.97 -3.29
CA LEU A 66 -3.99 2.88 -2.31
C LEU A 66 -4.48 1.55 -2.90
N THR A 67 -5.55 1.55 -3.70
CA THR A 67 -6.00 0.32 -4.39
C THR A 67 -5.02 -0.14 -5.46
N THR A 68 -4.31 0.78 -6.11
CA THR A 68 -3.24 0.45 -7.06
C THR A 68 -2.07 -0.21 -6.33
N LEU A 69 -1.71 0.32 -5.15
CA LEU A 69 -0.75 -0.28 -4.23
C LEU A 69 -1.20 -1.67 -3.77
N GLU A 70 -2.49 -1.86 -3.49
CA GLU A 70 -3.03 -3.15 -3.10
C GLU A 70 -3.02 -4.16 -4.26
N ASN A 71 -3.40 -3.75 -5.47
CA ASN A 71 -3.28 -4.59 -6.66
C ASN A 71 -1.82 -4.98 -6.93
N SER A 72 -0.88 -4.06 -6.64
CA SER A 72 0.55 -4.37 -6.71
C SER A 72 0.97 -5.45 -5.71
N LYS A 73 0.22 -5.71 -4.64
CA LYS A 73 0.50 -6.78 -3.69
C LYS A 73 0.32 -8.17 -4.29
N TYR A 74 -0.72 -8.39 -5.10
CA TYR A 74 -0.90 -9.67 -5.80
C TYR A 74 0.23 -9.90 -6.80
N PHE A 75 0.70 -8.83 -7.42
CA PHE A 75 1.88 -8.84 -8.29
C PHE A 75 3.16 -9.15 -7.50
N ILE A 76 3.36 -8.53 -6.33
CA ILE A 76 4.51 -8.76 -5.44
C ILE A 76 4.52 -10.20 -4.91
N GLN A 77 3.38 -10.73 -4.46
CA GLN A 77 3.31 -12.13 -4.00
C GLN A 77 3.65 -13.12 -5.11
N ARG A 78 3.22 -12.83 -6.34
CA ARG A 78 3.56 -13.65 -7.51
C ARG A 78 5.05 -13.55 -7.85
N LEU A 79 5.63 -12.35 -7.79
CA LEU A 79 7.06 -12.14 -7.96
C LEU A 79 7.89 -12.82 -6.87
N GLU A 80 7.44 -12.82 -5.61
CA GLU A 80 8.12 -13.54 -4.53
C GLU A 80 8.12 -15.04 -4.79
N PHE A 81 6.99 -15.61 -5.21
CA PHE A 81 6.91 -17.03 -5.59
C PHE A 81 7.85 -17.37 -6.76
N GLU A 82 7.84 -16.56 -7.83
CA GLU A 82 8.74 -16.73 -8.97
C GLU A 82 10.21 -16.62 -8.56
N ARG A 83 10.55 -15.66 -7.68
CA ARG A 83 11.92 -15.50 -7.14
C ARG A 83 12.37 -16.76 -6.38
N TRP A 84 11.52 -17.30 -5.50
CA TRP A 84 11.85 -18.51 -4.74
C TRP A 84 12.06 -19.72 -5.66
N MET A 85 11.20 -19.90 -6.67
CA MET A 85 11.34 -20.97 -7.64
C MET A 85 12.64 -20.85 -8.45
N LEU A 86 13.00 -19.64 -8.90
CA LEU A 86 14.25 -19.38 -9.59
C LEU A 86 15.47 -19.68 -8.70
N CYS A 87 15.44 -19.26 -7.42
CA CYS A 87 16.51 -19.58 -6.47
C CYS A 87 16.67 -21.09 -6.27
N VAL A 88 15.57 -21.84 -6.11
CA VAL A 88 15.63 -23.30 -5.92
C VAL A 88 16.20 -24.01 -7.14
N ILE A 89 15.79 -23.63 -8.36
CA ILE A 89 16.32 -24.20 -9.60
C ILE A 89 17.82 -23.92 -9.72
N LEU A 90 18.23 -22.68 -9.42
CA LEU A 90 19.62 -22.27 -9.49
C LEU A 90 20.49 -23.02 -8.45
N PHE A 91 19.97 -23.22 -7.24
CA PHE A 91 20.61 -24.06 -6.23
C PHE A 91 20.77 -25.52 -6.70
N ALA A 92 19.76 -26.09 -7.34
CA ALA A 92 19.84 -27.45 -7.87
C ALA A 92 20.94 -27.57 -8.94
N ILE A 93 21.06 -26.59 -9.84
CA ILE A 93 22.12 -26.56 -10.86
C ILE A 93 23.50 -26.47 -10.20
N VAL A 94 23.67 -25.58 -9.21
CA VAL A 94 24.95 -25.42 -8.48
C VAL A 94 25.33 -26.72 -7.77
N LEU A 95 24.38 -27.40 -7.13
CA LEU A 95 24.62 -28.70 -6.49
C LEU A 95 25.07 -29.77 -7.48
N ILE A 96 24.39 -29.87 -8.62
CA ILE A 96 24.73 -30.82 -9.68
C ILE A 96 26.15 -30.56 -10.21
N VAL A 97 26.51 -29.29 -10.44
CA VAL A 97 27.85 -28.91 -10.90
C VAL A 97 28.91 -29.25 -9.85
N ASN A 98 28.67 -28.99 -8.56
CA ASN A 98 29.58 -29.38 -7.48
C ASN A 98 29.79 -30.89 -7.41
N LEU A 99 28.71 -31.68 -7.47
CA LEU A 99 28.80 -33.14 -7.45
C LEU A 99 29.62 -33.67 -8.63
N TRP A 100 29.42 -33.12 -9.83
CA TRP A 100 30.23 -33.47 -10.99
C TRP A 100 31.70 -33.13 -10.81
N GLY A 101 32.00 -31.97 -10.20
CA GLY A 101 33.37 -31.57 -9.85
C GLY A 101 34.04 -32.54 -8.90
N LEU A 102 33.35 -32.93 -7.83
CA LEU A 102 33.84 -33.90 -6.85
C LEU A 102 34.09 -35.28 -7.48
N ILE A 103 33.13 -35.80 -8.25
CA ILE A 103 33.27 -37.10 -8.94
C ILE A 103 34.42 -37.05 -9.96
N GLY A 104 34.51 -35.97 -10.73
CA GLY A 104 35.58 -35.75 -11.70
C GLY A 104 36.97 -35.72 -11.04
N SER A 105 37.07 -35.09 -9.87
CA SER A 105 38.31 -35.04 -9.09
C SER A 105 38.67 -36.39 -8.48
N CYS A 106 37.72 -37.12 -7.89
CA CYS A 106 37.97 -38.44 -7.29
C CYS A 106 38.40 -39.47 -8.33
N ASN A 107 37.80 -39.45 -9.53
CA ASN A 107 38.12 -40.38 -10.61
C ASN A 107 39.34 -39.96 -11.44
N LEU A 108 39.99 -38.83 -11.14
CA LEU A 108 41.02 -38.22 -11.99
C LEU A 108 40.59 -38.22 -13.48
N SER A 109 39.36 -37.77 -13.75
CA SER A 109 38.85 -37.67 -15.11
C SER A 109 39.14 -36.30 -15.69
N GLY A 110 40.07 -36.22 -16.65
CA GLY A 110 40.43 -34.95 -17.31
C GLY A 110 39.23 -34.24 -17.96
N LYS A 111 38.29 -35.00 -18.54
CA LYS A 111 37.06 -34.43 -19.13
C LYS A 111 36.13 -33.83 -18.07
N GLY A 112 36.00 -34.49 -16.91
CA GLY A 112 35.17 -34.01 -15.80
C GLY A 112 35.75 -32.75 -15.15
N ILE A 113 37.07 -32.72 -14.95
CA ILE A 113 37.79 -31.56 -14.42
C ILE A 113 37.69 -30.36 -15.37
N MET A 114 37.82 -30.58 -16.68
CA MET A 114 37.70 -29.51 -17.68
C MET A 114 36.29 -28.92 -17.73
N PHE A 115 35.25 -29.76 -17.71
CA PHE A 115 33.86 -29.30 -17.65
C PHE A 115 33.58 -28.50 -16.37
N PHE A 116 34.00 -29.02 -15.22
CA PHE A 116 33.83 -28.33 -13.93
C PHE A 116 34.60 -27.01 -13.86
N SER A 117 35.79 -26.92 -14.46
CA SER A 117 36.54 -25.66 -14.49
C SER A 117 35.77 -24.54 -15.21
N GLY A 118 35.09 -24.84 -16.31
CA GLY A 118 34.26 -23.85 -17.01
C GLY A 118 32.96 -23.57 -16.27
N ALA A 119 32.15 -24.61 -16.07
CA ALA A 119 30.83 -24.48 -15.46
C ALA A 119 30.90 -23.98 -14.01
N GLY A 120 31.87 -24.47 -13.24
CA GLY A 120 32.08 -24.14 -11.82
C GLY A 120 32.50 -22.69 -11.58
N ILE A 121 33.27 -22.07 -12.49
CA ILE A 121 33.59 -20.63 -12.40
C ILE A 121 32.36 -19.79 -12.71
N ILE A 122 31.58 -20.16 -13.73
CA ILE A 122 30.35 -19.44 -14.09
C ILE A 122 29.35 -19.51 -12.93
N THR A 123 29.10 -20.69 -12.38
CA THR A 123 28.19 -20.84 -11.23
C THR A 123 28.71 -20.12 -10.00
N PHE A 124 30.03 -20.12 -9.76
CA PHE A 124 30.64 -19.35 -8.67
C PHE A 124 30.35 -17.85 -8.79
N LEU A 125 30.56 -17.26 -9.97
CA LEU A 125 30.27 -15.84 -10.21
C LEU A 125 28.79 -15.53 -10.01
N VAL A 126 27.89 -16.37 -10.51
CA VAL A 126 26.44 -16.21 -10.35
C VAL A 126 26.03 -16.28 -8.87
N VAL A 127 26.56 -17.25 -8.10
CA VAL A 127 26.25 -17.37 -6.67
C VAL A 127 26.71 -16.14 -5.89
N TRP A 128 27.92 -15.64 -6.14
CA TRP A 128 28.40 -14.44 -5.44
C TRP A 128 27.67 -13.16 -5.86
N ALA A 129 27.23 -13.06 -7.11
CA ALA A 129 26.34 -11.97 -7.53
C ALA A 129 24.99 -12.02 -6.80
N LEU A 130 24.43 -13.22 -6.61
CA LEU A 130 23.21 -13.43 -5.83
C LEU A 130 23.40 -13.11 -4.34
N VAL A 131 24.56 -13.45 -3.75
CA VAL A 131 24.90 -13.06 -2.38
C VAL A 131 24.91 -11.53 -2.25
N ALA A 132 25.57 -10.82 -3.16
CA ALA A 132 25.62 -9.36 -3.14
C ALA A 132 24.22 -8.75 -3.28
N PHE A 133 23.41 -9.27 -4.20
CA PHE A 133 22.03 -8.81 -4.38
C PHE A 133 21.16 -9.09 -3.14
N ALA A 134 21.21 -10.31 -2.60
CA ALA A 134 20.47 -10.69 -1.40
C ALA A 134 20.90 -9.86 -0.18
N PHE A 135 22.19 -9.51 -0.09
CA PHE A 135 22.70 -8.63 0.97
C PHE A 135 22.10 -7.23 0.88
N VAL A 136 22.09 -6.61 -0.31
CA VAL A 136 21.48 -5.30 -0.52
C VAL A 136 19.98 -5.34 -0.21
N LEU A 137 19.27 -6.40 -0.58
CA LEU A 137 17.86 -6.57 -0.23
C LEU A 137 17.65 -6.69 1.28
N CYS A 138 18.48 -7.46 1.99
CA CYS A 138 18.43 -7.55 3.45
C CYS A 138 18.64 -6.19 4.11
N LEU A 139 19.59 -5.38 3.60
CA LEU A 139 19.82 -4.02 4.10
C LEU A 139 18.61 -3.13 3.84
N ALA A 140 18.05 -3.16 2.61
CA ALA A 140 16.87 -2.35 2.27
C ALA A 140 15.65 -2.71 3.15
N VAL A 141 15.42 -4.01 3.41
CA VAL A 141 14.35 -4.46 4.31
C VAL A 141 14.65 -4.06 5.74
N SER A 142 15.91 -4.18 6.19
CA SER A 142 16.34 -3.75 7.52
C SER A 142 16.12 -2.25 7.74
N ASP A 143 16.50 -1.41 6.78
CA ASP A 143 16.30 0.04 6.82
C ASP A 143 14.80 0.38 6.85
N PHE A 144 14.00 -0.29 6.03
CA PHE A 144 12.54 -0.17 6.08
C PHE A 144 11.97 -0.57 7.45
N CYS A 145 12.57 -1.57 8.10
CA CYS A 145 12.15 -2.02 9.42
C CYS A 145 12.50 -1.05 10.54
N LEU A 146 13.55 -0.25 10.38
CA LEU A 146 13.92 0.81 11.32
C LEU A 146 13.04 2.06 11.11
N ASP A 147 12.98 2.57 9.88
CA ASP A 147 12.12 3.70 9.50
C ASP A 147 11.59 3.54 8.06
N PRO A 148 10.31 3.13 7.86
CA PRO A 148 9.74 2.94 6.54
C PRO A 148 9.34 4.25 5.86
N TYR A 149 9.33 5.37 6.59
CA TYR A 149 8.77 6.64 6.15
C TYR A 149 9.48 7.24 4.92
N PRO A 150 10.83 7.33 4.88
CA PRO A 150 11.54 7.92 3.74
C PRO A 150 11.35 7.12 2.45
N SER A 151 11.15 5.80 2.58
CA SER A 151 10.90 4.91 1.45
C SER A 151 9.47 5.07 0.93
N LEU A 152 8.48 5.15 1.82
CA LEU A 152 7.08 5.34 1.44
C LEU A 152 6.83 6.72 0.80
N GLU A 153 7.48 7.77 1.31
CA GLU A 153 7.34 9.13 0.79
C GLU A 153 7.74 9.24 -0.70
N ARG A 154 8.71 8.45 -1.15
CA ARG A 154 9.14 8.41 -2.57
C ARG A 154 8.12 7.77 -3.51
N PHE A 155 7.18 6.98 -3.00
CA PHE A 155 6.12 6.37 -3.81
C PHE A 155 4.87 7.27 -3.90
N MET A 156 4.81 8.36 -3.13
CA MET A 156 3.66 9.27 -3.11
C MET A 156 3.86 10.41 -4.10
N ASN A 157 3.12 10.37 -5.21
CA ASN A 157 3.18 11.41 -6.25
C ASN A 157 2.47 12.71 -5.82
N ASP A 158 1.44 12.62 -4.97
CA ASP A 158 0.59 13.77 -4.61
C ASP A 158 0.88 14.37 -3.21
N ASP A 159 0.62 15.66 -3.05
CA ASP A 159 0.82 16.40 -1.80
C ASP A 159 -0.17 15.96 -0.72
N PHE A 160 -1.39 15.58 -1.11
CA PHE A 160 -2.40 15.00 -0.22
C PHE A 160 -1.93 13.66 0.36
N SER A 161 -1.41 12.80 -0.51
CA SER A 161 -0.80 11.52 -0.16
C SER A 161 0.33 11.67 0.85
N ARG A 162 1.26 12.61 0.62
CA ARG A 162 2.34 12.93 1.57
C ARG A 162 1.82 13.51 2.89
N PHE A 163 0.71 14.27 2.88
CA PHE A 163 0.10 14.79 4.10
C PHE A 163 -0.55 13.70 4.94
N MET A 164 -1.29 12.78 4.31
CA MET A 164 -1.87 11.62 4.99
C MET A 164 -0.79 10.69 5.56
N LEU A 165 0.32 10.49 4.84
CA LEU A 165 1.48 9.74 5.34
C LEU A 165 2.08 10.39 6.59
N ARG A 166 2.27 11.72 6.58
CA ARG A 166 2.72 12.49 7.78
C ARG A 166 1.76 12.33 8.95
N TYR A 167 0.46 12.35 8.68
CA TYR A 167 -0.56 12.12 9.70
C TYR A 167 -0.43 10.70 10.29
N PHE A 168 -0.30 9.67 9.45
CA PHE A 168 -0.12 8.29 9.93
C PHE A 168 1.16 8.11 10.73
N ARG A 169 2.26 8.77 10.34
CA ARG A 169 3.50 8.78 11.13
C ARG A 169 3.27 9.33 12.54
N LYS A 170 2.66 10.52 12.63
CA LYS A 170 2.31 11.13 13.93
C LYS A 170 1.38 10.24 14.74
N CYS A 171 0.47 9.53 14.08
CA CYS A 171 -0.43 8.56 14.69
C CYS A 171 0.27 7.34 15.30
N VAL A 172 1.41 6.95 14.76
CA VAL A 172 2.22 5.84 15.31
C VAL A 172 3.10 6.35 16.46
N GLU A 173 3.72 7.51 16.28
CA GLU A 173 4.62 8.14 17.26
C GLU A 173 3.87 8.66 18.50
N ASN A 174 2.67 9.22 18.33
CA ASN A 174 1.88 9.85 19.39
C ASN A 174 0.43 9.36 19.35
N LYS A 175 -0.15 8.98 20.50
CA LYS A 175 -1.51 8.37 20.55
C LYS A 175 -2.63 9.37 20.28
N ASP A 176 -2.35 10.65 20.45
CA ASP A 176 -3.36 11.70 20.52
C ASP A 176 -3.36 12.62 19.28
N SER A 177 -2.77 12.19 18.16
CA SER A 177 -2.82 13.01 16.95
C SER A 177 -4.25 13.06 16.42
N VAL A 178 -4.84 14.25 16.53
CA VAL A 178 -6.24 14.51 16.16
C VAL A 178 -6.36 14.63 14.64
N LEU A 179 -7.29 13.86 14.06
CA LEU A 179 -7.59 13.88 12.62
C LEU A 179 -8.22 15.21 12.17
N GLU A 180 -8.72 16.04 13.09
CA GLU A 180 -9.34 17.36 12.85
C GLU A 180 -8.42 18.35 12.10
N GLY A 181 -7.10 18.24 12.28
CA GLY A 181 -6.14 19.09 11.55
C GLY A 181 -5.86 18.65 10.10
N THR A 182 -6.47 17.54 9.65
CA THR A 182 -6.30 17.01 8.30
C THR A 182 -7.41 17.49 7.36
N PRO A 183 -7.21 17.44 6.03
CA PRO A 183 -8.28 17.74 5.08
C PRO A 183 -9.52 16.88 5.35
N LEU A 184 -9.33 15.59 5.68
CA LEU A 184 -10.44 14.69 6.00
C LEU A 184 -11.19 15.10 7.28
N GLY A 185 -10.47 15.57 8.30
CA GLY A 185 -11.08 16.09 9.52
C GLY A 185 -11.86 17.38 9.28
N ARG A 186 -11.31 18.29 8.45
CA ARG A 186 -12.00 19.53 8.04
C ARG A 186 -13.25 19.24 7.22
N LEU A 187 -13.18 18.32 6.26
CA LEU A 187 -14.32 17.85 5.49
C LEU A 187 -15.41 17.31 6.41
N LEU A 188 -15.07 16.41 7.34
CA LEU A 188 -16.05 15.86 8.27
C LEU A 188 -16.69 16.94 9.15
N GLN A 189 -15.91 17.91 9.63
CA GLN A 189 -16.41 19.01 10.44
C GLN A 189 -17.39 19.87 9.63
N GLN A 190 -17.02 20.24 8.40
CA GLN A 190 -17.88 20.97 7.47
C GLN A 190 -19.16 20.19 7.16
N THR A 191 -19.06 18.88 6.98
CA THR A 191 -20.22 18.03 6.74
C THR A 191 -21.15 18.02 7.96
N LYS A 192 -20.63 17.83 9.17
CA LYS A 192 -21.45 17.86 10.39
C LYS A 192 -22.14 19.20 10.59
N ASP A 193 -21.42 20.31 10.44
CA ASP A 193 -21.96 21.65 10.64
C ASP A 193 -23.10 21.96 9.67
N MET A 194 -22.93 21.55 8.42
CA MET A 194 -23.95 21.69 7.38
C MET A 194 -25.15 20.77 7.61
N HIS A 195 -24.94 19.51 8.03
CA HIS A 195 -26.06 18.62 8.39
C HIS A 195 -26.92 19.23 9.49
N ILE A 196 -26.28 19.72 10.56
CA ILE A 196 -26.97 20.39 11.67
C ILE A 196 -27.75 21.62 11.19
N PHE A 197 -27.17 22.39 10.27
CA PHE A 197 -27.84 23.56 9.69
C PHE A 197 -29.05 23.15 8.83
N LEU A 198 -28.91 22.14 7.98
CA LEU A 198 -30.00 21.59 7.17
C LEU A 198 -31.13 21.04 8.01
N THR A 199 -30.83 20.25 9.05
CA THR A 199 -31.85 19.69 9.94
C THR A 199 -32.62 20.81 10.66
N ARG A 200 -31.94 21.86 11.12
CA ARG A 200 -32.61 23.03 11.72
C ARG A 200 -33.50 23.75 10.72
N PHE A 201 -33.03 23.96 9.50
CA PHE A 201 -33.82 24.59 8.44
C PHE A 201 -35.06 23.76 8.07
N PHE A 202 -34.89 22.45 7.90
CA PHE A 202 -35.96 21.51 7.62
C PHE A 202 -37.04 21.51 8.71
N MET A 203 -36.62 21.49 9.98
CA MET A 203 -37.53 21.59 11.13
C MET A 203 -38.30 22.92 11.16
N ASN A 204 -37.65 24.04 10.83
CA ASN A 204 -38.31 25.34 10.76
C ASN A 204 -39.37 25.40 9.65
N LEU A 205 -39.08 24.85 8.47
CA LEU A 205 -40.06 24.76 7.37
C LEU A 205 -41.26 23.89 7.73
N LYS A 206 -41.03 22.80 8.48
CA LYS A 206 -42.10 21.94 8.99
C LYS A 206 -43.00 22.69 9.97
N LEU A 207 -42.41 23.48 10.87
CA LEU A 207 -43.14 24.31 11.83
C LEU A 207 -43.92 25.45 11.16
N GLU A 208 -43.43 25.99 10.04
CA GLU A 208 -44.12 27.00 9.23
C GLU A 208 -45.28 26.42 8.39
N GLY A 209 -45.52 25.09 8.42
CA GLY A 209 -46.59 24.46 7.64
C GLY A 209 -46.36 24.54 6.12
N LYS A 210 -45.11 24.70 5.67
CA LYS A 210 -44.77 24.78 4.24
C LYS A 210 -44.91 23.45 3.49
N GLU A 211 -44.99 22.36 4.24
CA GLU A 211 -45.26 21.00 3.75
C GLU A 211 -46.56 20.92 2.92
N THR A 212 -47.60 21.68 3.30
CA THR A 212 -48.90 21.68 2.60
C THR A 212 -49.08 22.81 1.61
N SER A 213 -48.32 23.90 1.72
CA SER A 213 -48.47 25.08 0.85
C SER A 213 -47.57 25.05 -0.39
N HIS A 214 -46.41 24.38 -0.32
CA HIS A 214 -45.50 24.21 -1.47
C HIS A 214 -44.91 22.79 -1.50
N PRO A 215 -45.69 21.80 -1.98
CA PRO A 215 -45.27 20.40 -1.97
C PRO A 215 -44.00 20.14 -2.79
N GLU A 216 -43.80 20.84 -3.91
CA GLU A 216 -42.63 20.73 -4.77
C GLU A 216 -41.33 21.18 -4.06
N ILE A 217 -41.42 22.27 -3.29
CA ILE A 217 -40.30 22.80 -2.50
C ILE A 217 -39.98 21.86 -1.34
N TRP A 218 -41.02 21.31 -0.70
CA TRP A 218 -40.87 20.35 0.38
C TRP A 218 -40.16 19.08 -0.07
N THR A 219 -40.56 18.51 -1.21
CA THR A 219 -39.94 17.30 -1.77
C THR A 219 -38.48 17.51 -2.15
N ALA A 220 -38.14 18.67 -2.73
CA ALA A 220 -36.76 19.00 -3.06
C ALA A 220 -35.90 19.12 -1.80
N ILE A 221 -36.37 19.86 -0.78
CA ILE A 221 -35.61 20.07 0.46
C ILE A 221 -35.50 18.79 1.29
N SER A 222 -36.54 17.94 1.32
CA SER A 222 -36.45 16.62 1.98
C SER A 222 -35.44 15.71 1.30
N GLY A 223 -35.40 15.72 -0.04
CA GLY A 223 -34.39 14.97 -0.80
C GLY A 223 -32.97 15.42 -0.48
N ILE A 224 -32.74 16.73 -0.37
CA ILE A 224 -31.45 17.30 0.02
C ILE A 224 -31.08 16.89 1.46
N HIS A 225 -32.04 16.95 2.40
CA HIS A 225 -31.80 16.55 3.79
C HIS A 225 -31.36 15.09 3.91
N ASP A 226 -32.08 14.18 3.24
CA ASP A 226 -31.83 12.75 3.34
C ASP A 226 -30.54 12.35 2.62
N ALA A 227 -30.26 12.94 1.45
CA ALA A 227 -28.99 12.78 0.75
C ALA A 227 -27.81 13.26 1.61
N TYR A 228 -27.98 14.36 2.34
CA TYR A 228 -26.96 14.89 3.25
C TYR A 228 -26.74 14.00 4.47
N ALA A 229 -27.82 13.43 5.02
CA ALA A 229 -27.75 12.52 6.16
C ALA A 229 -26.96 11.24 5.80
N GLU A 230 -27.23 10.64 4.65
CA GLU A 230 -26.49 9.46 4.19
C GLU A 230 -25.03 9.80 3.88
N ALA A 231 -24.77 10.94 3.22
CA ALA A 231 -23.41 11.43 3.00
C ALA A 231 -22.63 11.62 4.31
N THR A 232 -23.26 12.21 5.34
CA THR A 232 -22.64 12.40 6.66
C THR A 232 -22.30 11.06 7.32
N LYS A 233 -23.19 10.08 7.19
CA LYS A 233 -23.00 8.73 7.75
C LYS A 233 -21.84 7.99 7.08
N SER A 234 -21.73 8.04 5.75
CA SER A 234 -20.59 7.47 5.03
C SER A 234 -19.28 8.20 5.39
N ALA A 235 -19.29 9.54 5.51
CA ALA A 235 -18.13 10.31 5.93
C ALA A 235 -17.66 9.96 7.37
N VAL A 236 -18.59 9.73 8.31
CA VAL A 236 -18.28 9.30 9.68
C VAL A 236 -17.71 7.87 9.71
N SER A 237 -18.29 6.95 8.93
CA SER A 237 -17.77 5.59 8.78
C SER A 237 -16.31 5.61 8.29
N LEU A 238 -16.06 6.45 7.29
CA LEU A 238 -14.74 6.66 6.70
C LEU A 238 -13.73 7.27 7.69
N TYR A 239 -14.14 8.29 8.46
CA TYR A 239 -13.34 8.86 9.54
C TYR A 239 -12.93 7.81 10.58
N ASN A 240 -13.87 6.94 10.98
CA ASN A 240 -13.59 5.87 11.94
C ASN A 240 -12.62 4.82 11.36
N LEU A 241 -12.67 4.56 10.06
CA LEU A 241 -11.76 3.64 9.38
C LEU A 241 -10.32 4.16 9.37
N VAL A 242 -10.15 5.46 9.13
CA VAL A 242 -8.86 6.16 9.06
C VAL A 242 -8.38 6.65 10.44
N SER A 243 -9.16 6.37 11.49
CA SER A 243 -8.81 6.74 12.85
C SER A 243 -7.45 6.18 13.28
N CYS A 244 -6.80 6.95 14.15
CA CYS A 244 -5.45 6.70 14.61
C CYS A 244 -5.27 5.33 15.27
N SER A 245 -6.28 4.87 16.00
CA SER A 245 -6.29 3.54 16.64
C SER A 245 -6.25 2.41 15.62
N ASN A 246 -7.09 2.48 14.59
CA ASN A 246 -7.22 1.44 13.57
C ASN A 246 -5.99 1.39 12.66
N MET A 247 -5.49 2.55 12.25
CA MET A 247 -4.30 2.64 11.39
C MET A 247 -3.03 2.20 12.11
N ARG A 248 -2.90 2.49 13.41
CA ARG A 248 -1.76 2.03 14.22
C ARG A 248 -1.67 0.51 14.31
N GLU A 249 -2.82 -0.17 14.46
CA GLU A 249 -2.86 -1.64 14.54
C GLU A 249 -2.47 -2.29 13.20
N GLU A 250 -2.99 -1.74 12.09
CA GLU A 250 -2.60 -2.20 10.75
C GLU A 250 -1.12 -1.94 10.45
N TYR A 251 -0.62 -0.74 10.79
CA TYR A 251 0.80 -0.40 10.63
C TYR A 251 1.71 -1.33 11.42
N LYS A 252 1.36 -1.64 12.68
CA LYS A 252 2.08 -2.64 13.48
C LYS A 252 2.06 -4.02 12.84
N THR A 253 0.91 -4.44 12.31
CA THR A 253 0.76 -5.74 11.65
C THR A 253 1.59 -5.84 10.38
N ILE A 254 1.60 -4.77 9.56
CA ILE A 254 2.39 -4.69 8.33
C ILE A 254 3.89 -4.71 8.67
N ARG A 255 4.32 -3.87 9.62
CA ARG A 255 5.71 -3.83 10.07
C ARG A 255 6.14 -5.17 10.64
N TYR A 256 5.32 -5.81 11.47
CA TYR A 256 5.64 -7.12 12.03
C TYR A 256 5.77 -8.20 10.95
N GLY A 257 4.86 -8.24 9.97
CA GLY A 257 4.95 -9.20 8.86
C GLY A 257 6.20 -9.00 8.00
N LEU A 258 6.46 -7.78 7.53
CA LEU A 258 7.67 -7.48 6.74
C LEU A 258 8.96 -7.71 7.53
N CYS A 259 9.00 -7.27 8.79
CA CYS A 259 10.24 -7.27 9.56
C CYS A 259 10.54 -8.58 10.26
N ASN A 260 9.53 -9.38 10.59
CA ASN A 260 9.76 -10.66 11.25
C ASN A 260 9.79 -11.80 10.24
N GLU A 261 8.87 -11.84 9.27
CA GLU A 261 8.80 -12.95 8.31
C GLU A 261 9.72 -12.72 7.10
N SER A 262 9.69 -11.55 6.46
CA SER A 262 10.50 -11.31 5.25
C SER A 262 11.99 -11.14 5.58
N LEU A 263 12.33 -10.42 6.66
CA LEU A 263 13.73 -10.27 7.08
C LEU A 263 14.35 -11.62 7.48
N SER A 264 13.63 -12.44 8.25
CA SER A 264 14.14 -13.76 8.66
C SER A 264 14.32 -14.66 7.44
N ALA A 265 13.36 -14.71 6.52
CA ALA A 265 13.46 -15.52 5.31
C ALA A 265 14.63 -15.07 4.39
N ASN A 266 14.82 -13.77 4.19
CA ASN A 266 15.94 -13.26 3.39
C ASN A 266 17.29 -13.47 4.09
N SER A 267 17.34 -13.39 5.43
CA SER A 267 18.56 -13.70 6.19
C SER A 267 18.97 -15.17 6.05
N VAL A 268 18.00 -16.11 6.10
CA VAL A 268 18.24 -17.54 5.88
C VAL A 268 18.73 -17.80 4.46
N LEU A 269 18.11 -17.17 3.47
CA LEU A 269 18.55 -17.27 2.07
C LEU A 269 19.98 -16.75 1.89
N LEU A 270 20.31 -15.60 2.48
CA LEU A 270 21.66 -15.03 2.44
C LEU A 270 22.68 -15.97 3.09
N MET A 271 22.39 -16.51 4.28
CA MET A 271 23.27 -17.48 4.95
C MET A 271 23.49 -18.72 4.10
N ALA A 272 22.43 -19.27 3.50
CA ALA A 272 22.52 -20.42 2.61
C ALA A 272 23.36 -20.13 1.36
N LEU A 273 23.10 -19.02 0.65
CA LEU A 273 23.88 -18.61 -0.52
C LEU A 273 25.37 -18.44 -0.19
N THR A 274 25.67 -17.84 0.97
CA THR A 274 27.05 -17.62 1.41
C THR A 274 27.74 -18.94 1.72
N ALA A 275 27.07 -19.86 2.44
CA ALA A 275 27.60 -21.19 2.72
C ALA A 275 27.86 -21.98 1.42
N PHE A 276 26.93 -21.94 0.46
CA PHE A 276 27.12 -22.55 -0.86
C PHE A 276 28.27 -21.94 -1.65
N GLY A 277 28.41 -20.61 -1.63
CA GLY A 277 29.53 -19.91 -2.26
C GLY A 277 30.88 -20.32 -1.68
N ILE A 278 30.95 -20.52 -0.36
CA ILE A 278 32.15 -21.03 0.32
C ILE A 278 32.44 -22.48 -0.08
N ILE A 279 31.43 -23.35 -0.09
CA ILE A 279 31.61 -24.75 -0.52
C ILE A 279 32.10 -24.80 -1.97
N GLN A 280 31.49 -24.04 -2.88
CA GLN A 280 31.92 -23.95 -4.28
C GLN A 280 33.38 -23.47 -4.40
N PHE A 281 33.77 -22.47 -3.61
CA PHE A 281 35.15 -21.97 -3.56
C PHE A 281 36.13 -23.08 -3.17
N VAL A 282 35.81 -23.83 -2.12
CA VAL A 282 36.64 -24.97 -1.67
C VAL A 282 36.71 -26.06 -2.74
N THR A 283 35.60 -26.41 -3.39
CA THR A 283 35.59 -27.39 -4.48
C THR A 283 36.45 -26.94 -5.66
N LEU A 284 36.42 -25.64 -6.01
CA LEU A 284 37.29 -25.07 -7.04
C LEU A 284 38.77 -25.18 -6.67
N LEU A 285 39.14 -24.93 -5.41
CA LEU A 285 40.52 -25.10 -4.94
C LEU A 285 40.98 -26.55 -5.06
N ILE A 286 40.14 -27.50 -4.62
CA ILE A 286 40.43 -28.94 -4.72
C ILE A 286 40.69 -29.31 -6.18
N VAL A 287 39.78 -28.96 -7.10
CA VAL A 287 39.93 -29.29 -8.52
C VAL A 287 41.14 -28.59 -9.15
N SER A 288 41.48 -27.36 -8.75
CA SER A 288 42.70 -26.69 -9.22
C SER A 288 43.97 -27.44 -8.79
N SER A 289 43.95 -28.04 -7.60
CA SER A 289 45.08 -28.83 -7.10
C SER A 289 45.20 -30.18 -7.82
N SER A 290 44.06 -30.79 -8.19
CA SER A 290 44.01 -32.04 -8.96
C SER A 290 44.62 -31.91 -10.35
N TRP A 291 44.68 -30.70 -10.92
CA TRP A 291 45.36 -30.44 -12.20
C TRP A 291 46.86 -30.76 -12.15
N LYS A 292 47.50 -30.67 -10.98
CA LYS A 292 48.92 -31.02 -10.81
C LYS A 292 49.21 -32.49 -11.11
N ALA A 293 48.21 -33.37 -10.95
CA ALA A 293 48.35 -34.79 -11.28
C ALA A 293 48.46 -35.07 -12.79
N PHE A 294 48.07 -34.11 -13.64
CA PHE A 294 48.10 -34.22 -15.10
C PHE A 294 49.26 -33.47 -15.75
N GLN A 295 50.11 -32.80 -14.97
CA GLN A 295 51.32 -32.19 -15.53
C GLN A 295 52.30 -33.30 -15.95
N PRO A 296 52.79 -33.29 -17.21
CA PRO A 296 53.83 -34.23 -17.63
C PRO A 296 55.10 -33.97 -16.80
N ARG A 297 55.68 -35.03 -16.24
CA ARG A 297 57.01 -35.00 -15.60
C ARG A 297 58.10 -34.80 -16.64
#